data_AF-A0A2J7TJ47-F1
#
_entry.id   AF-A0A2J7TJ47-F1
#
_cell.length_a   1.000
_cell.length_b   1.000
_cell.length_c   1.000
_cell.angle_alpha   90.00
_cell.angle_beta   90.00
_cell.angle_gamma   90.00
#
_symmetry.space_group_name_H-M   'P 1'
#
loop_
_entity.id
_entity.type
_entity.pdbx_description
1 polymer ?
#
loop_
_entity_poly.entity_id
_entity_poly.type
_entity_poly.pdbx_seq_one_letter_code
_entity_poly.pdbx_strand_id
1 'polypeptide(L)'
;MSATPALISRPHSPGASLAAPSMSTAARILWCNGRCLPAGGDIRGKWDAERKVTRSKAAISTGRSSASVWVGNCSPPAEFRHWPPLLFRMRIFFLIGCGLMVAACASHPSNVLLPTAATAKGAATVNMLVMSTRSRSSAPGEIYDGERAEGRSLLNLVVSVPQDGVRRIGEIQWPRSQQPDAQHEFATLAINDIAPEQVDKWFLNVAAKRRKVLVFVHGFNNSFEEAAYRLAQIVHDSGTDAAPILFTWPSRDRPFEYLYDKESATNSRDALEYLLARAASDPNVSDITILAHSMGNWIAVEALRQIAIRHGAVPSKIKNVVMAAPDLDVDVFRSEYSQLGEPKPRFTIFLSQDDNALSLSRLLAGDKDRLGGIDPDMEPYRSKLSASNIVVIDLTKLASNDPFHHGKFADSPEVVRLIGARLIEGQAISGKDVSPGERLISSARMNAAATARK
;
A
#
# COMPACT_ATOMS: atom_id res chain seq x y z
N MET A 1 -9.50 56.19 -15.47
CA MET A 1 -8.41 56.54 -14.53
C MET A 1 -7.61 55.27 -14.27
N SER A 2 -6.51 55.15 -15.00
CA SER A 2 -5.57 54.03 -15.00
C SER A 2 -4.22 54.56 -14.56
N ALA A 3 -3.57 53.94 -13.57
CA ALA A 3 -2.15 54.19 -13.29
C ALA A 3 -1.52 53.05 -12.48
N THR A 4 -0.79 52.20 -13.21
CA THR A 4 0.42 51.51 -12.75
C THR A 4 1.48 52.54 -12.34
N PRO A 5 2.45 52.18 -11.48
CA PRO A 5 3.78 52.75 -11.62
C PRO A 5 4.88 51.70 -11.75
N ALA A 6 5.87 52.10 -12.54
CA ALA A 6 6.97 51.33 -13.08
C ALA A 6 8.18 51.30 -12.14
N LEU A 7 9.05 50.33 -12.44
CA LEU A 7 10.42 50.16 -11.97
C LEU A 7 11.26 51.44 -12.12
N ILE A 8 12.06 51.74 -11.09
CA ILE A 8 13.14 52.73 -11.13
C ILE A 8 14.46 52.00 -10.93
N SER A 9 15.31 52.08 -11.96
CA SER A 9 16.71 51.69 -12.01
C SER A 9 17.61 52.83 -11.50
N ARG A 10 18.69 52.51 -10.78
CA ARG A 10 19.83 53.40 -10.51
C ARG A 10 21.12 52.58 -10.24
N PRO A 11 22.33 53.19 -10.36
CA PRO A 11 23.38 52.71 -11.26
C PRO A 11 24.63 52.09 -10.60
N HIS A 12 25.48 51.49 -11.45
CA HIS A 12 26.85 51.03 -11.18
C HIS A 12 27.84 52.16 -10.85
N SER A 13 28.82 51.90 -9.96
CA SER A 13 30.30 52.14 -10.06
C SER A 13 30.98 51.72 -8.72
N PRO A 14 32.33 51.66 -8.55
CA PRO A 14 33.08 50.39 -8.50
C PRO A 14 33.92 50.15 -7.23
N GLY A 15 34.33 48.91 -7.02
CA GLY A 15 35.64 48.51 -6.44
C GLY A 15 35.95 48.78 -4.97
N ALA A 16 35.96 47.73 -4.14
CA ALA A 16 36.96 47.55 -3.09
C ALA A 16 37.12 46.05 -2.77
N SER A 17 38.36 45.59 -2.92
CA SER A 17 38.86 44.23 -2.76
C SER A 17 39.14 43.93 -1.28
N LEU A 18 38.64 42.79 -0.77
CA LEU A 18 39.21 42.10 0.39
C LEU A 18 39.11 40.58 0.17
N ALA A 19 40.28 39.94 0.30
CA ALA A 19 40.67 38.58 -0.01
C ALA A 19 39.70 37.44 0.40
N ALA A 20 39.45 36.51 -0.53
CA ALA A 20 38.95 35.16 -0.24
C ALA A 20 40.12 34.16 -0.19
N PRO A 21 40.12 33.17 0.72
CA PRO A 21 41.20 32.20 0.84
C PRO A 21 41.23 31.27 -0.39
N SER A 22 42.43 30.97 -0.88
CA SER A 22 42.68 30.06 -1.99
C SER A 22 42.35 28.61 -1.61
N MET A 23 41.30 28.05 -2.19
CA MET A 23 41.09 26.60 -2.20
C MET A 23 41.55 26.02 -3.54
N SER A 24 42.84 25.65 -3.59
CA SER A 24 43.34 24.71 -4.59
C SER A 24 43.19 23.29 -4.03
N THR A 25 42.09 22.61 -4.35
CA THR A 25 42.03 21.14 -4.26
C THR A 25 41.02 20.62 -5.28
N ALA A 26 41.49 20.19 -6.44
CA ALA A 26 40.68 19.40 -7.36
C ALA A 26 40.47 18.00 -6.76
N ALA A 27 39.24 17.69 -6.34
CA ALA A 27 38.89 16.34 -5.90
C ALA A 27 38.97 15.36 -7.10
N ARG A 28 39.75 14.29 -6.97
CA ARG A 28 39.80 13.18 -7.93
C ARG A 28 38.82 12.10 -7.48
N ILE A 29 37.81 11.80 -8.28
CA ILE A 29 36.87 10.69 -8.05
C ILE A 29 37.30 9.53 -8.97
N LEU A 30 37.56 8.35 -8.39
CA LEU A 30 37.80 7.12 -9.15
C LEU A 30 36.53 6.27 -9.14
N TRP A 31 36.08 5.84 -10.31
CA TRP A 31 34.88 5.02 -10.48
C TRP A 31 35.29 3.57 -10.76
N CYS A 32 34.90 2.64 -9.88
CA CYS A 32 35.13 1.20 -10.09
C CYS A 32 33.89 0.41 -9.65
N ASN A 33 33.25 -0.32 -10.57
CA ASN A 33 32.14 -1.25 -10.33
C ASN A 33 31.11 -0.79 -9.28
N GLY A 34 30.49 0.38 -9.49
CA GLY A 34 29.24 0.76 -8.83
C GLY A 34 29.31 1.16 -7.35
N ARG A 35 30.48 1.48 -6.77
CA ARG A 35 30.56 2.11 -5.43
C ARG A 35 31.43 3.38 -5.44
N CYS A 36 30.95 4.44 -4.80
CA CYS A 36 31.76 5.59 -4.40
C CYS A 36 32.48 5.28 -3.08
N LEU A 37 33.81 5.49 -3.03
CA LEU A 37 34.58 5.44 -1.79
C LEU A 37 35.02 6.87 -1.40
N PRO A 38 34.85 7.29 -0.13
CA PRO A 38 35.30 8.61 0.31
C PRO A 38 36.83 8.63 0.45
N ALA A 39 37.45 9.72 -0.02
CA ALA A 39 38.88 9.96 0.14
C ALA A 39 39.17 10.52 1.53
N GLY A 40 39.67 9.68 2.43
CA GLY A 40 40.20 10.11 3.74
C GLY A 40 41.16 9.06 4.27
N GLY A 41 42.47 9.35 4.25
CA GLY A 41 43.51 8.49 4.80
C GLY A 41 44.82 8.60 4.02
N ASP A 42 45.82 9.20 4.66
CA ASP A 42 47.20 9.31 4.18
C ASP A 42 47.84 7.92 4.02
N ILE A 43 48.16 7.56 2.78
CA ILE A 43 49.08 6.44 2.49
C ILE A 43 50.01 6.84 1.35
N ARG A 44 50.87 7.83 1.62
CA ARG A 44 52.12 7.97 0.86
C ARG A 44 53.05 6.81 1.22
N GLY A 45 53.02 5.76 0.42
CA GLY A 45 54.02 4.69 0.46
C GLY A 45 53.54 3.41 -0.19
N LYS A 46 54.21 3.00 -1.27
CA LYS A 46 54.04 1.76 -2.05
C LYS A 46 52.85 1.71 -3.01
N TRP A 47 52.96 2.40 -4.14
CA TRP A 47 52.27 2.00 -5.38
C TRP A 47 53.12 2.34 -6.61
N ASP A 48 54.34 1.82 -6.67
CA ASP A 48 55.15 1.77 -7.90
C ASP A 48 55.87 0.43 -7.96
N ALA A 49 55.14 -0.61 -8.39
CA ALA A 49 55.64 -1.79 -9.05
C ALA A 49 54.44 -2.62 -9.49
N GLU A 50 54.44 -3.08 -10.74
CA GLU A 50 53.51 -4.05 -11.30
C GLU A 50 52.05 -3.59 -11.45
N ARG A 51 51.76 -2.79 -12.49
CA ARG A 51 50.51 -2.89 -13.25
C ARG A 51 50.63 -2.16 -14.58
N LYS A 52 50.45 -2.88 -15.70
CA LYS A 52 50.26 -2.27 -17.04
C LYS A 52 48.88 -1.61 -17.08
N VAL A 53 48.79 -0.34 -16.67
CA VAL A 53 47.60 0.49 -16.86
C VAL A 53 47.69 1.15 -18.22
N THR A 54 46.87 0.74 -19.19
CA THR A 54 46.62 1.54 -20.40
C THR A 54 45.66 2.68 -20.04
N ARG A 55 46.10 3.92 -20.25
CA ARG A 55 45.37 5.15 -19.92
C ARG A 55 44.79 5.76 -21.19
N SER A 56 43.48 5.98 -21.23
CA SER A 56 42.82 6.73 -22.30
C SER A 56 42.11 7.95 -21.71
N LYS A 57 42.36 9.14 -22.27
CA LYS A 57 41.81 10.41 -21.77
C LYS A 57 40.64 10.83 -22.67
N ALA A 58 39.42 10.88 -22.13
CA ALA A 58 38.28 11.48 -22.82
C ALA A 58 37.99 12.86 -22.19
N ALA A 59 37.93 13.91 -23.00
CA ALA A 59 37.59 15.26 -22.57
C ALA A 59 36.13 15.55 -22.94
N ILE A 60 35.28 15.79 -21.95
CA ILE A 60 33.92 16.31 -22.17
C ILE A 60 33.95 17.78 -21.78
N SER A 61 33.74 18.66 -22.76
CA SER A 61 33.70 20.11 -22.58
C SER A 61 32.24 20.57 -22.47
N THR A 62 31.81 20.98 -21.28
CA THR A 62 30.69 21.92 -21.14
C THR A 62 31.19 23.12 -20.33
N GLY A 63 30.91 24.32 -20.83
CA GLY A 63 31.55 25.55 -20.36
C GLY A 63 31.31 25.83 -18.87
N ARG A 64 32.41 26.19 -18.17
CA ARG A 64 32.53 26.58 -16.75
C ARG A 64 32.65 25.48 -15.68
N SER A 65 33.28 24.35 -15.99
CA SER A 65 34.19 23.63 -15.05
C SER A 65 34.73 22.35 -15.70
N SER A 66 36.05 22.16 -15.70
CA SER A 66 36.69 20.94 -16.23
C SER A 66 36.85 19.88 -15.13
N ALA A 67 36.00 18.85 -15.14
CA ALA A 67 36.22 17.61 -14.39
C ALA A 67 36.89 16.57 -15.30
N SER A 68 37.93 15.90 -14.81
CA SER A 68 38.58 14.79 -15.52
C SER A 68 38.16 13.46 -14.88
N VAL A 69 37.38 12.65 -15.63
CA VAL A 69 36.97 11.31 -15.22
C VAL A 69 37.96 10.30 -15.79
N TRP A 70 38.52 9.44 -14.92
CA TRP A 70 39.38 8.34 -15.32
C TRP A 70 38.58 7.04 -15.23
N VAL A 71 38.41 6.34 -16.35
CA VAL A 71 37.84 4.98 -16.38
C VAL A 71 38.99 4.01 -16.56
N GLY A 72 39.26 3.20 -15.53
CA GLY A 72 40.24 2.11 -15.60
C GLY A 72 39.51 0.78 -15.65
N ASN A 73 39.85 -0.07 -16.62
CA ASN A 73 39.47 -1.48 -16.57
C ASN A 73 40.36 -2.19 -15.55
N CYS A 74 39.79 -2.56 -14.40
CA CYS A 74 40.44 -3.44 -13.44
C CYS A 74 40.11 -4.90 -13.79
N SER A 75 41.08 -5.64 -14.32
CA SER A 75 41.01 -7.10 -14.32
C SER A 75 41.14 -7.61 -12.87
N PRO A 76 40.37 -8.65 -12.46
CA PRO A 76 40.50 -9.23 -11.13
C PRO A 76 41.91 -9.84 -10.94
N PRO A 77 42.45 -9.86 -9.71
CA PRO A 77 43.76 -10.43 -9.42
C PRO A 77 43.81 -11.92 -9.75
N ALA A 78 44.94 -12.37 -10.29
CA ALA A 78 45.18 -13.72 -10.80
C ALA A 78 45.40 -14.79 -9.69
N GLU A 79 44.74 -14.67 -8.54
CA GLU A 79 44.83 -15.64 -7.43
C GLU A 79 43.54 -16.42 -7.15
N PHE A 80 42.48 -16.24 -7.94
CA PHE A 80 41.26 -17.06 -7.85
C PHE A 80 41.25 -18.24 -8.82
N ARG A 81 42.36 -18.99 -8.93
CA ARG A 81 42.45 -20.15 -9.85
C ARG A 81 42.39 -21.54 -9.21
N HIS A 82 42.14 -21.66 -7.90
CA HIS A 82 41.88 -22.97 -7.29
C HIS A 82 40.80 -22.91 -6.22
N TRP A 83 39.55 -22.79 -6.64
CA TRP A 83 38.43 -23.24 -5.82
C TRP A 83 38.20 -24.72 -6.12
N PRO A 84 38.07 -25.60 -5.12
CA PRO A 84 37.78 -27.01 -5.39
C PRO A 84 36.47 -27.08 -6.18
N PRO A 85 36.41 -27.87 -7.27
CA PRO A 85 35.29 -27.88 -8.22
C PRO A 85 33.93 -28.17 -7.54
N LEU A 86 33.96 -28.77 -6.36
CA LEU A 86 32.78 -29.03 -5.52
C LEU A 86 32.12 -27.73 -5.00
N LEU A 87 32.90 -26.77 -4.49
CA LEU A 87 32.36 -25.52 -3.90
C LEU A 87 31.81 -24.56 -4.98
N PHE A 88 32.41 -24.57 -6.17
CA PHE A 88 31.90 -23.81 -7.31
C PHE A 88 30.60 -24.40 -7.85
N ARG A 89 30.52 -25.73 -7.96
CA ARG A 89 29.28 -26.44 -8.33
C ARG A 89 28.18 -26.22 -7.29
N MET A 90 28.47 -26.32 -5.99
CA MET A 90 27.50 -26.05 -4.92
C MET A 90 26.98 -24.61 -4.95
N ARG A 91 27.81 -23.61 -5.26
CA ARG A 91 27.35 -22.22 -5.43
C ARG A 91 26.45 -22.03 -6.65
N ILE A 92 26.75 -22.69 -7.76
CA ILE A 92 25.88 -22.66 -8.95
C ILE A 92 24.56 -23.35 -8.65
N PHE A 93 24.56 -24.51 -8.00
CA PHE A 93 23.33 -25.19 -7.57
C PHE A 93 22.55 -24.39 -6.52
N PHE A 94 23.22 -23.66 -5.62
CA PHE A 94 22.57 -22.76 -4.67
C PHE A 94 21.99 -21.52 -5.35
N LEU A 95 22.68 -20.91 -6.32
CA LEU A 95 22.19 -19.77 -7.08
C LEU A 95 21.07 -20.16 -8.08
N ILE A 96 21.16 -21.34 -8.70
CA ILE A 96 20.09 -21.91 -9.54
C ILE A 96 18.91 -22.34 -8.65
N GLY A 97 19.17 -22.93 -7.48
CA GLY A 97 18.15 -23.29 -6.50
C GLY A 97 17.42 -22.07 -5.93
N CYS A 98 18.15 -21.01 -5.57
CA CYS A 98 17.57 -19.71 -5.21
C CYS A 98 16.83 -19.09 -6.41
N GLY A 99 17.36 -19.18 -7.63
CA GLY A 99 16.69 -18.70 -8.84
C GLY A 99 15.37 -19.42 -9.15
N LEU A 100 15.31 -20.73 -8.91
CA LEU A 100 14.11 -21.54 -9.04
C LEU A 100 13.11 -21.32 -7.89
N MET A 101 13.58 -21.00 -6.68
CA MET A 101 12.71 -20.64 -5.55
C MET A 101 12.12 -19.22 -5.68
N VAL A 102 12.81 -18.29 -6.36
CA VAL A 102 12.27 -16.94 -6.65
C VAL A 102 11.23 -16.97 -7.79
N ALA A 103 11.21 -18.02 -8.63
CA ALA A 103 10.17 -18.23 -9.64
C ALA A 103 8.87 -18.86 -9.08
N ALA A 104 8.83 -19.21 -7.79
CA ALA A 104 7.69 -19.81 -7.13
C ALA A 104 6.88 -18.81 -6.27
N CYS A 105 7.05 -17.51 -6.47
CA CYS A 105 6.00 -16.56 -6.11
C CYS A 105 4.82 -16.88 -7.04
N ALA A 106 3.84 -17.62 -6.53
CA ALA A 106 2.63 -17.98 -7.25
C ALA A 106 1.92 -16.69 -7.69
N SER A 107 2.20 -16.24 -8.91
CA SER A 107 1.44 -15.19 -9.57
C SER A 107 0.00 -15.68 -9.66
N HIS A 108 -0.94 -14.93 -9.07
CA HIS A 108 -2.36 -15.24 -9.16
C HIS A 108 -2.79 -15.33 -10.63
N PRO A 109 -3.85 -16.09 -10.95
CA PRO A 109 -4.35 -16.19 -12.32
C PRO A 109 -4.68 -14.80 -12.88
N SER A 110 -4.04 -14.43 -13.98
CA SER A 110 -4.34 -13.21 -14.73
C SER A 110 -5.46 -13.47 -15.76
N ASN A 111 -6.13 -12.40 -16.21
CA ASN A 111 -7.17 -12.44 -17.25
C ASN A 111 -8.45 -13.19 -16.87
N VAL A 112 -8.86 -13.09 -15.59
CA VAL A 112 -10.01 -13.83 -15.05
C VAL A 112 -11.33 -13.05 -15.00
N LEU A 113 -11.35 -11.77 -15.42
CA LEU A 113 -12.53 -10.91 -15.36
C LEU A 113 -13.28 -10.85 -16.69
N LEU A 114 -13.43 -11.98 -17.36
CA LEU A 114 -14.35 -12.08 -18.49
C LEU A 114 -15.77 -12.28 -17.94
N PRO A 115 -16.72 -11.36 -18.22
CA PRO A 115 -18.09 -11.50 -17.75
C PRO A 115 -18.71 -12.80 -18.28
N THR A 116 -19.30 -13.58 -17.39
CA THR A 116 -20.03 -14.80 -17.72
C THR A 116 -21.51 -14.69 -17.35
N ALA A 117 -22.37 -15.28 -18.17
CA ALA A 117 -23.78 -15.46 -17.82
C ALA A 117 -23.99 -16.62 -16.83
N ALA A 118 -22.93 -17.35 -16.47
CA ALA A 118 -23.00 -18.48 -15.55
C ALA A 118 -23.34 -18.01 -14.14
N THR A 119 -24.61 -18.17 -13.77
CA THR A 119 -25.08 -18.03 -12.39
C THR A 119 -25.25 -19.41 -11.77
N ALA A 120 -24.69 -19.64 -10.59
CA ALA A 120 -24.89 -20.87 -9.84
C ALA A 120 -26.07 -20.74 -8.87
N LYS A 121 -26.88 -21.80 -8.75
CA LYS A 121 -28.01 -21.82 -7.82
C LYS A 121 -27.50 -21.62 -6.38
N GLY A 122 -27.99 -20.57 -5.73
CA GLY A 122 -27.63 -20.23 -4.35
C GLY A 122 -26.24 -19.60 -4.16
N ALA A 123 -25.49 -19.35 -5.23
CA ALA A 123 -24.30 -18.49 -5.15
C ALA A 123 -24.73 -17.06 -4.78
N ALA A 124 -23.93 -16.41 -3.93
CA ALA A 124 -24.18 -15.03 -3.57
C ALA A 124 -23.69 -14.09 -4.68
N THR A 125 -24.29 -12.91 -4.76
CA THR A 125 -23.86 -11.87 -5.70
C THR A 125 -23.43 -10.64 -4.93
N VAL A 126 -22.21 -10.18 -5.17
CA VAL A 126 -21.67 -8.93 -4.63
C VAL A 126 -21.68 -7.88 -5.74
N ASN A 127 -22.46 -6.82 -5.55
CA ASN A 127 -22.53 -5.68 -6.45
C ASN A 127 -21.76 -4.51 -5.84
N MET A 128 -20.66 -4.10 -6.46
CA MET A 128 -19.75 -3.08 -5.94
C MET A 128 -19.53 -1.93 -6.91
N LEU A 129 -19.39 -0.73 -6.35
CA LEU A 129 -18.86 0.43 -7.06
C LEU A 129 -17.34 0.36 -7.03
N VAL A 130 -16.69 0.60 -8.16
CA VAL A 130 -15.23 0.69 -8.23
C VAL A 130 -14.87 2.11 -8.65
N MET A 131 -13.95 2.74 -7.93
CA MET A 131 -13.20 3.90 -8.41
C MET A 131 -11.74 3.52 -8.58
N SER A 132 -11.20 3.79 -9.77
CA SER A 132 -9.84 3.42 -10.14
C SER A 132 -9.06 4.62 -10.68
N THR A 133 -7.81 4.75 -10.26
CA THR A 133 -6.78 5.62 -10.89
C THR A 133 -5.81 4.83 -11.78
N ARG A 134 -6.11 3.56 -12.05
CA ARG A 134 -5.36 2.70 -12.98
C ARG A 134 -5.73 3.00 -14.43
N SER A 135 -4.76 2.80 -15.32
CA SER A 135 -4.97 2.78 -16.76
C SER A 135 -5.78 1.56 -17.17
N ARG A 136 -6.58 1.71 -18.24
CA ARG A 136 -7.36 0.62 -18.81
C ARG A 136 -6.45 -0.32 -19.56
N SER A 137 -6.62 -1.61 -19.33
CA SER A 137 -5.93 -2.62 -20.14
C SER A 137 -6.67 -2.85 -21.46
N SER A 138 -5.90 -3.18 -22.50
CA SER A 138 -6.42 -3.71 -23.76
C SER A 138 -6.42 -5.24 -23.79
N ALA A 139 -5.87 -5.90 -22.77
CA ALA A 139 -5.78 -7.35 -22.71
C ALA A 139 -7.16 -7.98 -22.38
N PRO A 140 -7.58 -9.05 -23.07
CA PRO A 140 -8.84 -9.72 -22.76
C PRO A 140 -8.86 -10.27 -21.33
N GLY A 141 -9.88 -9.91 -20.56
CA GLY A 141 -10.06 -10.39 -19.18
C GLY A 141 -9.29 -9.62 -18.12
N GLU A 142 -8.56 -8.58 -18.50
CA GLU A 142 -7.92 -7.59 -17.63
C GLU A 142 -8.64 -6.24 -17.82
N ILE A 143 -9.14 -5.65 -16.74
CA ILE A 143 -9.93 -4.40 -16.82
C ILE A 143 -9.05 -3.18 -16.66
N TYR A 144 -8.07 -3.29 -15.78
CA TYR A 144 -7.09 -2.26 -15.47
C TYR A 144 -5.72 -2.89 -15.34
N ASP A 145 -4.71 -2.19 -15.83
CA ASP A 145 -3.32 -2.60 -15.67
C ASP A 145 -2.69 -2.00 -14.39
N GLY A 146 -1.38 -2.17 -14.26
CA GLY A 146 -0.59 -1.61 -13.17
C GLY A 146 -0.17 -0.15 -13.36
N GLU A 147 -0.57 0.50 -14.45
CA GLU A 147 -0.11 1.84 -14.80
C GLU A 147 -1.06 2.95 -14.34
N ARG A 148 -0.53 4.16 -14.17
CA ARG A 148 -1.32 5.34 -13.78
C ARG A 148 -2.17 5.81 -14.96
N ALA A 149 -3.43 6.13 -14.69
CA ALA A 149 -4.26 6.91 -15.60
C ALA A 149 -4.08 8.41 -15.36
N GLU A 150 -4.39 9.23 -16.36
CA GLU A 150 -4.44 10.70 -16.20
C GLU A 150 -5.61 11.16 -15.32
N GLY A 151 -6.62 10.32 -15.13
CA GLY A 151 -7.81 10.61 -14.36
C GLY A 151 -8.31 9.40 -13.58
N ARG A 152 -9.53 9.52 -13.07
CA ARG A 152 -10.24 8.44 -12.40
C ARG A 152 -11.31 7.85 -13.30
N SER A 153 -11.59 6.57 -13.15
CA SER A 153 -12.68 5.88 -13.80
C SER A 153 -13.58 5.21 -12.78
N LEU A 154 -14.82 4.94 -13.19
CA LEU A 154 -15.88 4.41 -12.34
C LEU A 154 -16.53 3.19 -13.01
N LEU A 155 -16.73 2.12 -12.24
CA LEU A 155 -17.38 0.89 -12.71
C LEU A 155 -18.42 0.37 -11.71
N ASN A 156 -19.43 -0.30 -12.25
CA ASN A 156 -20.24 -1.26 -11.52
C ASN A 156 -19.70 -2.66 -11.80
N LEU A 157 -19.16 -3.32 -10.78
CA LEU A 157 -18.66 -4.68 -10.88
C LEU A 157 -19.58 -5.62 -10.10
N VAL A 158 -19.97 -6.72 -10.74
CA VAL A 158 -20.83 -7.75 -10.13
C VAL A 158 -20.08 -9.07 -10.12
N VAL A 159 -19.85 -9.62 -8.92
CA VAL A 159 -19.11 -10.86 -8.69
C VAL A 159 -20.02 -11.90 -8.06
N SER A 160 -19.98 -13.13 -8.59
CA SER A 160 -20.57 -14.32 -7.99
C SER A 160 -19.58 -14.94 -7.00
N VAL A 161 -20.05 -15.27 -5.81
CA VAL A 161 -19.28 -15.97 -4.77
C VAL A 161 -19.92 -17.33 -4.50
N PRO A 162 -19.16 -18.45 -4.56
CA PRO A 162 -19.68 -19.78 -4.27
C PRO A 162 -20.24 -19.91 -2.85
N GLN A 163 -21.14 -20.86 -2.64
CA GLN A 163 -21.73 -21.11 -1.33
C GLN A 163 -20.67 -21.56 -0.32
N ASP A 164 -20.84 -21.18 0.95
CA ASP A 164 -19.90 -21.50 2.03
C ASP A 164 -19.63 -23.02 2.17
N GLY A 165 -20.61 -23.86 1.89
CA GLY A 165 -20.49 -25.33 2.01
C GLY A 165 -19.59 -26.00 0.96
N VAL A 166 -19.20 -25.29 -0.10
CA VAL A 166 -18.39 -25.85 -1.21
C VAL A 166 -17.06 -25.12 -1.41
N ARG A 167 -16.70 -24.22 -0.49
CA ARG A 167 -15.47 -23.44 -0.54
C ARG A 167 -14.81 -23.31 0.83
N ARG A 168 -13.60 -22.78 0.86
CA ARG A 168 -12.95 -22.40 2.13
C ARG A 168 -13.18 -20.92 2.38
N ILE A 169 -13.82 -20.59 3.51
CA ILE A 169 -14.00 -19.21 3.97
C ILE A 169 -12.62 -18.59 4.22
N GLY A 170 -12.45 -17.33 3.86
CA GLY A 170 -11.17 -16.62 3.92
C GLY A 170 -10.33 -16.72 2.64
N GLU A 171 -10.61 -17.69 1.77
CA GLU A 171 -9.86 -17.91 0.54
C GLU A 171 -10.67 -17.52 -0.70
N ILE A 172 -9.98 -16.97 -1.71
CA ILE A 172 -10.54 -16.73 -3.04
C ILE A 172 -10.36 -18.00 -3.87
N GLN A 173 -11.47 -18.62 -4.29
CA GLN A 173 -11.44 -19.73 -5.24
C GLN A 173 -11.34 -19.19 -6.65
N TRP A 174 -10.09 -18.99 -7.10
CA TRP A 174 -9.80 -18.40 -8.40
C TRP A 174 -10.31 -19.23 -9.58
N PRO A 175 -10.82 -18.57 -10.65
CA PRO A 175 -11.08 -19.21 -11.92
C PRO A 175 -9.89 -19.98 -12.46
N ARG A 176 -10.10 -21.22 -12.86
CA ARG A 176 -9.06 -22.04 -13.52
C ARG A 176 -9.06 -21.89 -15.04
N SER A 177 -10.07 -21.22 -15.59
CA SER A 177 -10.21 -20.96 -17.03
C SER A 177 -10.94 -19.64 -17.27
N GLN A 178 -11.03 -19.22 -18.53
CA GLN A 178 -11.81 -18.04 -18.96
C GLN A 178 -13.32 -18.21 -18.78
N GLN A 179 -13.80 -19.44 -18.61
CA GLN A 179 -15.18 -19.76 -18.26
C GLN A 179 -15.19 -20.30 -16.82
N PRO A 180 -15.38 -19.44 -15.81
CA PRO A 180 -15.37 -19.88 -14.42
C PRO A 180 -16.59 -20.72 -14.09
N ASP A 181 -16.41 -21.73 -13.23
CA ASP A 181 -17.53 -22.48 -12.65
C ASP A 181 -18.05 -21.75 -11.41
N ALA A 182 -19.10 -20.95 -11.58
CA ALA A 182 -19.70 -20.17 -10.48
C ALA A 182 -20.20 -21.02 -9.30
N GLN A 183 -20.30 -22.35 -9.42
CA GLN A 183 -20.63 -23.23 -8.30
C GLN A 183 -19.46 -23.43 -7.34
N HIS A 184 -18.22 -23.33 -7.82
CA HIS A 184 -17.01 -23.65 -7.06
C HIS A 184 -15.96 -22.53 -7.08
N GLU A 185 -16.08 -21.57 -7.98
CA GLU A 185 -15.13 -20.50 -8.24
C GLU A 185 -15.81 -19.13 -8.20
N PHE A 186 -15.04 -18.11 -7.84
CA PHE A 186 -15.47 -16.72 -8.00
C PHE A 186 -15.63 -16.42 -9.48
N ALA A 187 -16.71 -15.75 -9.87
CA ALA A 187 -16.96 -15.43 -11.27
C ALA A 187 -17.39 -13.98 -11.43
N THR A 188 -16.88 -13.31 -12.46
CA THR A 188 -17.36 -11.98 -12.83
C THR A 188 -18.62 -12.12 -13.65
N LEU A 189 -19.73 -11.53 -13.19
CA LEU A 189 -21.03 -11.59 -13.86
C LEU A 189 -21.26 -10.37 -14.75
N ALA A 190 -20.82 -9.19 -14.31
CA ALA A 190 -21.01 -7.95 -15.08
C ALA A 190 -19.97 -6.89 -14.75
N ILE A 191 -19.60 -6.12 -15.76
CA ILE A 191 -18.69 -4.97 -15.66
C ILE A 191 -19.31 -3.87 -16.50
N ASN A 192 -19.71 -2.77 -15.87
CA ASN A 192 -20.35 -1.67 -16.57
C ASN A 192 -19.67 -0.36 -16.19
N ASP A 193 -19.25 0.42 -17.17
CA ASP A 193 -18.82 1.80 -16.93
C ASP A 193 -19.95 2.63 -16.35
N ILE A 194 -19.62 3.42 -15.33
CA ILE A 194 -20.55 4.35 -14.70
C ILE A 194 -20.08 5.78 -14.97
N ALA A 195 -20.95 6.62 -15.54
CA ALA A 195 -20.71 8.05 -15.63
C ALA A 195 -20.83 8.71 -14.24
N PRO A 196 -20.10 9.80 -13.92
CA PRO A 196 -20.15 10.43 -12.61
C PRO A 196 -21.56 10.74 -12.08
N GLU A 197 -22.50 11.09 -12.97
CA GLU A 197 -23.88 11.43 -12.65
C GLU A 197 -24.75 10.21 -12.29
N GLN A 198 -24.27 9.00 -12.61
CA GLN A 198 -24.94 7.74 -12.30
C GLN A 198 -24.56 7.18 -10.92
N VAL A 199 -23.56 7.77 -10.25
CA VAL A 199 -23.13 7.36 -8.90
C VAL A 199 -24.26 7.54 -7.88
N ASP A 200 -25.05 8.62 -7.98
CA ASP A 200 -26.24 8.83 -7.14
C ASP A 200 -27.24 7.68 -7.27
N LYS A 201 -27.47 7.20 -8.50
CA LYS A 201 -28.35 6.07 -8.77
C LYS A 201 -27.80 4.78 -8.19
N TRP A 202 -26.47 4.60 -8.24
CA TRP A 202 -25.84 3.43 -7.61
C TRP A 202 -26.04 3.45 -6.09
N PHE A 203 -25.81 4.58 -5.41
CA PHE A 203 -26.07 4.71 -3.98
C PHE A 203 -27.54 4.47 -3.64
N LEU A 204 -28.46 5.00 -4.45
CA LEU A 204 -29.89 4.77 -4.28
C LEU A 204 -30.29 3.29 -4.44
N ASN A 205 -29.68 2.55 -5.36
CA ASN A 205 -30.08 1.18 -5.66
C ASN A 205 -29.39 0.14 -4.78
N VAL A 206 -28.12 0.35 -4.46
CA VAL A 206 -27.27 -0.63 -3.78
C VAL A 206 -27.10 -0.28 -2.30
N ALA A 207 -26.86 1.00 -1.97
CA ALA A 207 -26.67 1.40 -0.58
C ALA A 207 -27.98 1.64 0.18
N ALA A 208 -29.07 2.06 -0.48
CA ALA A 208 -30.23 2.64 0.21
C ALA A 208 -30.97 1.72 1.20
N LYS A 209 -30.86 0.39 1.10
CA LYS A 209 -31.51 -0.51 2.07
C LYS A 209 -31.03 -0.26 3.50
N ARG A 210 -29.73 0.01 3.68
CA ARG A 210 -29.12 0.28 5.00
C ARG A 210 -28.42 1.64 5.08
N ARG A 211 -28.21 2.31 3.95
CA ARG A 211 -27.47 3.57 3.81
C ARG A 211 -26.06 3.49 4.41
N LYS A 212 -25.47 2.30 4.42
CA LYS A 212 -24.10 2.02 4.89
C LYS A 212 -23.23 1.66 3.69
N VAL A 213 -22.01 2.16 3.66
CA VAL A 213 -21.02 1.81 2.64
C VAL A 213 -19.71 1.33 3.28
N LEU A 214 -19.10 0.33 2.65
CA LEU A 214 -17.78 -0.18 2.98
C LEU A 214 -16.82 0.24 1.87
N VAL A 215 -15.88 1.13 2.16
CA VAL A 215 -14.82 1.53 1.23
C VAL A 215 -13.58 0.69 1.50
N PHE A 216 -13.20 -0.16 0.56
CA PHE A 216 -11.98 -0.97 0.64
C PHE A 216 -10.84 -0.35 -0.16
N VAL A 217 -9.67 -0.27 0.48
CA VAL A 217 -8.43 0.25 -0.11
C VAL A 217 -7.36 -0.84 -0.01
N HIS A 218 -6.97 -1.39 -1.16
CA HIS A 218 -6.00 -2.49 -1.22
C HIS A 218 -4.56 -2.02 -0.93
N GLY A 219 -3.69 -3.01 -0.69
CA GLY A 219 -2.28 -2.85 -0.38
C GLY A 219 -1.35 -2.83 -1.60
N PHE A 220 -0.06 -2.97 -1.30
CA PHE A 220 1.02 -3.13 -2.27
C PHE A 220 0.98 -4.50 -2.93
N ASN A 221 1.47 -4.60 -4.18
CA ASN A 221 1.54 -5.86 -4.93
C ASN A 221 0.17 -6.52 -5.08
N ASN A 222 -0.80 -5.76 -5.61
CA ASN A 222 -2.14 -6.25 -5.88
C ASN A 222 -2.53 -5.93 -7.32
N SER A 223 -2.98 -6.94 -8.06
CA SER A 223 -3.71 -6.73 -9.32
C SER A 223 -5.10 -6.15 -9.04
N PHE A 224 -5.78 -5.68 -10.10
CA PHE A 224 -7.16 -5.22 -9.98
C PHE A 224 -8.10 -6.37 -9.60
N GLU A 225 -7.89 -7.53 -10.21
CA GLU A 225 -8.59 -8.79 -10.02
C GLU A 225 -8.55 -9.21 -8.55
N GLU A 226 -7.37 -9.16 -7.96
CA GLU A 226 -7.16 -9.54 -6.56
C GLU A 226 -7.88 -8.58 -5.63
N ALA A 227 -7.77 -7.27 -5.84
CA ALA A 227 -8.47 -6.30 -5.02
C ALA A 227 -9.99 -6.45 -5.11
N ALA A 228 -10.53 -6.72 -6.31
CA ALA A 228 -11.95 -6.90 -6.55
C ALA A 228 -12.50 -8.20 -5.93
N TYR A 229 -11.87 -9.34 -6.18
CA TYR A 229 -12.31 -10.61 -5.61
C TYR A 229 -12.08 -10.67 -4.10
N ARG A 230 -11.05 -10.01 -3.58
CA ARG A 230 -10.84 -9.87 -2.14
C ARG A 230 -11.96 -9.08 -1.48
N LEU A 231 -12.41 -7.97 -2.07
CA LEU A 231 -13.56 -7.24 -1.55
C LEU A 231 -14.84 -8.10 -1.61
N ALA A 232 -15.09 -8.81 -2.71
CA ALA A 232 -16.22 -9.72 -2.82
C ALA A 232 -16.20 -10.80 -1.73
N GLN A 233 -15.02 -11.38 -1.48
CA GLN A 233 -14.80 -12.36 -0.42
C GLN A 233 -15.08 -11.78 0.96
N ILE A 234 -14.51 -10.61 1.29
CA ILE A 234 -14.73 -9.96 2.59
C ILE A 234 -16.22 -9.65 2.81
N VAL A 235 -16.91 -9.10 1.81
CA VAL A 235 -18.35 -8.76 1.92
C VAL A 235 -19.18 -10.01 2.19
N HIS A 236 -18.97 -11.06 1.40
CA HIS A 236 -19.71 -12.30 1.51
C HIS A 236 -19.42 -13.04 2.82
N ASP A 237 -18.14 -13.22 3.16
CA ASP A 237 -17.69 -14.00 4.32
C ASP A 237 -18.01 -13.31 5.65
N SER A 238 -18.06 -11.98 5.65
CA SER A 238 -18.38 -11.19 6.85
C SER A 238 -19.88 -11.07 7.10
N GLY A 239 -20.71 -11.33 6.08
CA GLY A 239 -22.15 -11.15 6.13
C GLY A 239 -22.59 -9.69 6.36
N THR A 240 -21.76 -8.72 5.98
CA THR A 240 -22.07 -7.29 6.13
C THR A 240 -23.20 -6.85 5.20
N ASP A 241 -24.11 -5.99 5.69
CA ASP A 241 -25.15 -5.38 4.86
C ASP A 241 -24.68 -4.04 4.21
N ALA A 242 -23.41 -3.64 4.38
CA ALA A 242 -22.88 -2.42 3.80
C ALA A 242 -22.61 -2.56 2.29
N ALA A 243 -22.99 -1.55 1.51
CA ALA A 243 -22.74 -1.54 0.08
C ALA A 243 -21.23 -1.38 -0.20
N PRO A 244 -20.61 -2.31 -0.95
CA PRO A 244 -19.16 -2.31 -1.15
C PRO A 244 -18.72 -1.31 -2.21
N ILE A 245 -17.64 -0.61 -1.89
CA ILE A 245 -16.94 0.31 -2.78
C ILE A 245 -15.47 -0.07 -2.79
N LEU A 246 -14.93 -0.43 -3.94
CA LEU A 246 -13.50 -0.65 -4.13
C LEU A 246 -12.85 0.66 -4.58
N PHE A 247 -11.85 1.12 -3.82
CA PHE A 247 -10.88 2.08 -4.33
C PHE A 247 -9.61 1.34 -4.73
N THR A 248 -9.23 1.45 -6.00
CA THR A 248 -8.01 0.81 -6.52
C THR A 248 -7.07 1.82 -7.14
N TRP A 249 -5.78 1.62 -6.88
CA TRP A 249 -4.70 2.49 -7.32
C TRP A 249 -3.60 1.67 -8.03
N PRO A 250 -2.75 2.29 -8.87
CA PRO A 250 -1.79 1.58 -9.71
C PRO A 250 -0.74 0.85 -8.89
N SER A 251 -0.86 -0.48 -8.87
CA SER A 251 0.14 -1.40 -8.37
C SER A 251 0.52 -2.36 -9.49
N ARG A 252 1.82 -2.53 -9.71
CA ARG A 252 2.37 -3.38 -10.78
C ARG A 252 2.37 -4.87 -10.46
N ASP A 253 1.86 -5.27 -9.29
CA ASP A 253 1.86 -6.66 -8.82
C ASP A 253 3.26 -7.30 -8.91
N ARG A 254 4.29 -6.52 -8.57
CA ARG A 254 5.68 -6.95 -8.54
C ARG A 254 6.38 -6.49 -7.25
N PRO A 255 6.97 -7.41 -6.48
CA PRO A 255 7.67 -7.06 -5.23
C PRO A 255 8.80 -6.04 -5.41
N PHE A 256 9.47 -6.06 -6.56
CA PHE A 256 10.59 -5.14 -6.86
C PHE A 256 10.17 -3.73 -7.29
N GLU A 257 8.86 -3.49 -7.51
CA GLU A 257 8.30 -2.21 -7.94
C GLU A 257 7.77 -1.38 -6.76
N TYR A 258 8.18 -1.70 -5.53
CA TYR A 258 7.72 -1.02 -4.30
C TYR A 258 7.78 0.50 -4.36
N LEU A 259 8.86 1.08 -4.91
CA LEU A 259 8.96 2.53 -5.04
C LEU A 259 7.94 3.11 -6.03
N TYR A 260 7.73 2.42 -7.15
CA TYR A 260 6.70 2.83 -8.12
C TYR A 260 5.32 2.82 -7.46
N ASP A 261 4.97 1.72 -6.80
CA ASP A 261 3.68 1.53 -6.15
C ASP A 261 3.47 2.59 -5.04
N LYS A 262 4.49 2.88 -4.23
CA LYS A 262 4.41 3.94 -3.21
C LYS A 262 4.11 5.32 -3.80
N GLU A 263 4.79 5.68 -4.89
CA GLU A 263 4.54 6.95 -5.59
C GLU A 263 3.17 6.95 -6.28
N SER A 264 2.70 5.79 -6.78
CA SER A 264 1.40 5.62 -7.43
C SER A 264 0.24 5.70 -6.44
N ALA A 265 0.39 5.08 -5.28
CA ALA A 265 -0.52 5.21 -4.15
C ALA A 265 -0.60 6.69 -3.75
N THR A 266 0.55 7.34 -3.55
CA THR A 266 0.61 8.76 -3.18
C THR A 266 -0.03 9.65 -4.26
N ASN A 267 0.14 9.36 -5.55
CA ASN A 267 -0.53 10.06 -6.65
C ASN A 267 -2.06 9.88 -6.62
N SER A 268 -2.55 8.79 -6.05
CA SER A 268 -3.97 8.43 -6.02
C SER A 268 -4.74 9.00 -4.81
N ARG A 269 -4.05 9.62 -3.85
CA ARG A 269 -4.65 10.12 -2.59
C ARG A 269 -5.79 11.12 -2.82
N ASP A 270 -5.66 12.01 -3.80
CA ASP A 270 -6.66 13.04 -4.11
C ASP A 270 -7.95 12.41 -4.69
N ALA A 271 -7.82 11.28 -5.40
CA ALA A 271 -8.97 10.53 -5.89
C ALA A 271 -9.71 9.81 -4.76
N LEU A 272 -8.99 9.29 -3.76
CA LEU A 272 -9.59 8.72 -2.55
C LEU A 272 -10.28 9.81 -1.70
N GLU A 273 -9.64 10.98 -1.53
CA GLU A 273 -10.26 12.16 -0.91
C GLU A 273 -11.61 12.46 -1.60
N TYR A 274 -11.61 12.54 -2.93
CA TYR A 274 -12.83 12.80 -3.68
C TYR A 274 -13.90 11.72 -3.47
N LEU A 275 -13.54 10.43 -3.51
CA LEU A 275 -14.48 9.34 -3.29
C LEU A 275 -15.15 9.45 -1.92
N LEU A 276 -14.36 9.65 -0.87
CA LEU A 276 -14.84 9.75 0.50
C LEU A 276 -15.73 10.98 0.69
N ALA A 277 -15.33 12.14 0.16
CA ALA A 277 -16.13 13.36 0.18
C ALA A 277 -17.46 13.18 -0.58
N ARG A 278 -17.42 12.50 -1.74
CA ARG A 278 -18.60 12.24 -2.57
C ARG A 278 -19.58 11.27 -1.90
N ALA A 279 -19.08 10.21 -1.26
CA ALA A 279 -19.91 9.32 -0.46
C ALA A 279 -20.49 10.05 0.76
N ALA A 280 -19.70 10.91 1.42
CA ALA A 280 -20.15 11.66 2.59
C ALA A 280 -21.21 12.71 2.25
N SER A 281 -21.19 13.32 1.06
CA SER A 281 -22.21 14.30 0.65
C SER A 281 -23.52 13.67 0.17
N ASP A 282 -23.54 12.37 -0.16
CA ASP A 282 -24.72 11.72 -0.71
C ASP A 282 -25.84 11.53 0.32
N PRO A 283 -27.09 11.93 0.04
CA PRO A 283 -28.21 11.72 0.97
C PRO A 283 -28.55 10.23 1.18
N ASN A 284 -28.21 9.33 0.26
CA ASN A 284 -28.46 7.89 0.39
C ASN A 284 -27.37 7.17 1.21
N VAL A 285 -26.32 7.89 1.64
CA VAL A 285 -25.28 7.38 2.53
C VAL A 285 -25.39 8.06 3.88
N SER A 286 -25.34 7.26 4.94
CA SER A 286 -25.43 7.70 6.34
C SER A 286 -24.28 7.17 7.22
N ASP A 287 -23.56 6.16 6.73
CA ASP A 287 -22.48 5.49 7.43
C ASP A 287 -21.42 5.04 6.43
N ILE A 288 -20.17 5.43 6.66
CA ILE A 288 -19.01 5.07 5.86
C ILE A 288 -18.02 4.39 6.80
N THR A 289 -17.70 3.13 6.48
CA THR A 289 -16.59 2.38 7.08
C THR A 289 -15.50 2.21 6.04
N ILE A 290 -14.27 2.59 6.39
CA ILE A 290 -13.09 2.40 5.54
C ILE A 290 -12.35 1.15 6.03
N LEU A 291 -12.05 0.22 5.15
CA LEU A 291 -11.16 -0.92 5.38
C LEU A 291 -9.93 -0.76 4.49
N ALA A 292 -8.77 -0.46 5.07
CA ALA A 292 -7.53 -0.28 4.34
C ALA A 292 -6.52 -1.36 4.72
N HIS A 293 -5.82 -1.92 3.74
CA HIS A 293 -4.82 -2.96 3.95
C HIS A 293 -3.42 -2.49 3.58
N SER A 294 -2.41 -2.86 4.38
CA SER A 294 -0.99 -2.63 4.08
C SER A 294 -0.70 -1.17 3.73
N MET A 295 -0.04 -0.92 2.60
CA MET A 295 0.23 0.41 2.04
C MET A 295 -1.04 1.24 1.74
N GLY A 296 -2.19 0.60 1.55
CA GLY A 296 -3.49 1.29 1.42
C GLY A 296 -3.82 2.15 2.64
N ASN A 297 -3.29 1.79 3.83
CA ASN A 297 -3.46 2.59 5.05
C ASN A 297 -2.81 3.96 4.96
N TRP A 298 -1.64 4.07 4.32
CA TRP A 298 -0.95 5.34 4.12
C TRP A 298 -1.86 6.33 3.39
N ILE A 299 -2.42 5.93 2.25
CA ILE A 299 -3.24 6.82 1.44
C ILE A 299 -4.62 7.07 2.04
N ALA A 300 -5.16 6.12 2.82
CA ALA A 300 -6.42 6.29 3.53
C ALA A 300 -6.29 7.37 4.62
N VAL A 301 -5.23 7.34 5.42
CA VAL A 301 -5.01 8.34 6.48
C VAL A 301 -4.69 9.71 5.87
N GLU A 302 -3.87 9.76 4.82
CA GLU A 302 -3.55 11.03 4.14
C GLU A 302 -4.79 11.64 3.47
N ALA A 303 -5.67 10.85 2.83
CA ALA A 303 -6.93 11.36 2.30
C ALA A 303 -7.85 11.94 3.39
N LEU A 304 -7.96 11.26 4.55
CA LEU A 304 -8.72 11.77 5.70
C LEU A 304 -8.11 13.07 6.25
N ARG A 305 -6.78 13.14 6.32
CA ARG A 305 -6.05 14.35 6.72
C ARG A 305 -6.30 15.50 5.75
N GLN A 306 -6.27 15.28 4.44
CA GLN A 306 -6.55 16.32 3.45
C GLN A 306 -7.96 16.89 3.60
N ILE A 307 -8.95 16.00 3.74
CA ILE A 307 -10.33 16.37 4.01
C ILE A 307 -10.41 17.24 5.28
N ALA A 308 -9.77 16.81 6.37
CA ALA A 308 -9.79 17.55 7.63
C ALA A 308 -9.07 18.90 7.53
N ILE A 309 -7.97 19.02 6.79
CA ILE A 309 -7.29 20.30 6.54
C ILE A 309 -8.19 21.26 5.76
N ARG A 310 -8.94 20.77 4.77
CA ARG A 310 -9.84 21.60 3.95
C ARG A 310 -11.12 22.00 4.68
N HIS A 311 -11.66 21.12 5.51
CA HIS A 311 -13.00 21.26 6.08
C HIS A 311 -13.02 21.44 7.61
N GLY A 312 -11.85 21.42 8.26
CA GLY A 312 -11.68 21.52 9.71
C GLY A 312 -11.84 20.20 10.47
N ALA A 313 -12.53 19.21 9.89
CA ALA A 313 -12.68 17.87 10.44
C ALA A 313 -13.04 16.85 9.35
N VAL A 314 -12.87 15.56 9.67
CA VAL A 314 -13.41 14.46 8.86
C VAL A 314 -14.97 14.48 8.89
N PRO A 315 -15.66 14.25 7.76
CA PRO A 315 -17.12 14.19 7.71
C PRO A 315 -17.68 13.19 8.73
N SER A 316 -18.72 13.60 9.47
CA SER A 316 -19.33 12.79 10.54
C SER A 316 -19.94 11.46 10.08
N LYS A 317 -20.17 11.29 8.77
CA LYS A 317 -20.61 10.01 8.19
C LYS A 317 -19.49 8.97 8.11
N ILE A 318 -18.22 9.40 8.11
CA ILE A 318 -17.06 8.49 8.22
C ILE A 318 -16.94 8.15 9.70
N LYS A 319 -17.41 6.96 10.08
CA LYS A 319 -17.50 6.55 11.48
C LYS A 319 -16.38 5.63 11.90
N ASN A 320 -15.97 4.73 11.01
CA ASN A 320 -15.01 3.68 11.31
C ASN A 320 -13.88 3.67 10.27
N VAL A 321 -12.65 3.54 10.75
CA VAL A 321 -11.45 3.32 9.94
C VAL A 321 -10.76 2.06 10.46
N VAL A 322 -10.84 0.99 9.67
CA VAL A 322 -10.26 -0.31 9.97
C VAL A 322 -8.95 -0.44 9.19
N MET A 323 -7.85 -0.53 9.92
CA MET A 323 -6.50 -0.58 9.39
C MET A 323 -5.94 -2.00 9.55
N ALA A 324 -5.88 -2.75 8.46
CA ALA A 324 -5.33 -4.10 8.44
C ALA A 324 -3.84 -4.09 8.08
N ALA A 325 -3.00 -4.62 8.97
CA ALA A 325 -1.55 -4.74 8.80
C ALA A 325 -0.90 -3.45 8.24
N PRO A 326 -1.10 -2.28 8.87
CA PRO A 326 -0.73 -1.01 8.26
C PRO A 326 0.78 -0.86 8.02
N ASP A 327 1.15 -0.74 6.74
CA ASP A 327 2.48 -0.30 6.33
C ASP A 327 2.56 1.23 6.35
N LEU A 328 2.51 1.77 7.57
CA LEU A 328 2.57 3.19 7.85
C LEU A 328 3.52 3.43 9.02
N ASP A 329 4.43 4.39 8.88
CA ASP A 329 5.30 4.81 9.96
C ASP A 329 4.48 5.37 11.14
N VAL A 330 4.82 4.98 12.37
CA VAL A 330 4.05 5.35 13.56
C VAL A 330 4.06 6.86 13.83
N ASP A 331 5.19 7.54 13.58
CA ASP A 331 5.29 8.98 13.76
C ASP A 331 4.52 9.75 12.69
N VAL A 332 4.54 9.23 11.45
CA VAL A 332 3.69 9.75 10.37
C VAL A 332 2.22 9.59 10.73
N PHE A 333 1.77 8.39 11.12
CA PHE A 333 0.40 8.17 11.57
C PHE A 333 -0.01 9.11 12.70
N ARG A 334 0.84 9.26 13.72
CA ARG A 334 0.57 10.16 14.85
C ARG A 334 0.42 11.61 14.39
N SER A 335 1.31 12.07 13.51
CA SER A 335 1.26 13.41 12.94
C SER A 335 -0.05 13.62 12.18
N GLU A 336 -0.43 12.69 11.32
CA GLU A 336 -1.64 12.82 10.50
C GLU A 336 -2.94 12.68 11.31
N TYR A 337 -2.99 11.71 12.22
CA TYR A 337 -4.12 11.50 13.13
C TYR A 337 -4.43 12.77 13.96
N SER A 338 -3.40 13.53 14.34
CA SER A 338 -3.58 14.79 15.07
C SER A 338 -4.29 15.88 14.26
N GLN A 339 -4.26 15.78 12.92
CA GLN A 339 -4.84 16.76 12.01
C GLN A 339 -6.30 16.46 11.62
N LEU A 340 -6.89 15.35 12.10
CA LEU A 340 -8.23 14.91 11.68
C LEU A 340 -9.40 15.79 12.20
N GLY A 341 -9.11 16.76 13.06
CA GLY A 341 -10.14 17.55 13.75
C GLY A 341 -10.97 16.72 14.73
N GLU A 342 -12.00 17.31 15.33
CA GLU A 342 -12.96 16.60 16.19
C GLU A 342 -14.39 16.75 15.64
N PRO A 343 -15.26 15.73 15.80
CA PRO A 343 -14.97 14.41 16.37
C PRO A 343 -14.17 13.53 15.39
N LYS A 344 -13.17 12.81 15.89
CA LYS A 344 -12.44 11.80 15.09
C LYS A 344 -13.27 10.54 14.85
N PRO A 345 -13.14 9.87 13.68
CA PRO A 345 -13.70 8.53 13.50
C PRO A 345 -13.04 7.53 14.47
N ARG A 346 -13.69 6.38 14.67
CA ARG A 346 -13.13 5.27 15.45
C ARG A 346 -12.13 4.52 14.59
N PHE A 347 -10.89 4.44 15.06
CA PHE A 347 -9.87 3.64 14.41
C PHE A 347 -9.79 2.24 15.05
N THR A 348 -9.70 1.20 14.23
CA THR A 348 -9.38 -0.16 14.67
C THR A 348 -8.18 -0.65 13.89
N ILE A 349 -7.10 -1.02 14.58
CA ILE A 349 -5.85 -1.47 13.96
C ILE A 349 -5.69 -2.96 14.22
N PHE A 350 -5.63 -3.75 13.15
CA PHE A 350 -5.18 -5.13 13.19
C PHE A 350 -3.68 -5.16 12.93
N LEU A 351 -2.91 -5.64 13.91
CA LEU A 351 -1.45 -5.76 13.82
C LEU A 351 -1.01 -7.22 13.98
N SER A 352 0.20 -7.52 13.53
CA SER A 352 0.83 -8.83 13.72
C SER A 352 2.34 -8.60 13.82
N GLN A 353 2.94 -8.96 14.96
CA GLN A 353 4.37 -8.76 15.20
C GLN A 353 5.24 -9.70 14.34
N ASP A 354 4.67 -10.82 13.92
CA ASP A 354 5.29 -11.84 13.06
C ASP A 354 5.02 -11.60 11.56
N ASP A 355 4.65 -10.38 11.17
CA ASP A 355 4.42 -9.99 9.78
C ASP A 355 5.75 -9.79 9.03
N ASN A 356 6.03 -10.72 8.12
CA ASN A 356 7.29 -10.74 7.37
C ASN A 356 7.32 -9.66 6.28
N ALA A 357 6.17 -9.26 5.73
CA ALA A 357 6.09 -8.21 4.71
C ALA A 357 6.40 -6.83 5.33
N LEU A 358 5.85 -6.55 6.52
CA LEU A 358 6.15 -5.32 7.25
C LEU A 358 7.60 -5.28 7.74
N SER A 359 8.19 -6.43 8.07
CA SER A 359 9.61 -6.52 8.41
C SER A 359 10.51 -6.09 7.25
N LEU A 360 10.17 -6.49 6.01
CA LEU A 360 10.87 -6.03 4.81
C LEU A 360 10.66 -4.53 4.56
N SER A 361 9.43 -4.03 4.73
CA SER A 361 9.14 -2.60 4.57
C SER A 361 9.88 -1.74 5.61
N ARG A 362 9.99 -2.20 6.86
CA ARG A 362 10.78 -1.54 7.91
C ARG A 362 12.25 -1.43 7.49
N LEU A 363 12.84 -2.50 6.96
CA LEU A 363 14.21 -2.49 6.46
C LEU A 363 14.40 -1.44 5.35
N LEU A 364 13.48 -1.40 4.39
CA LEU A 364 13.51 -0.43 3.28
C LEU A 364 13.29 1.02 3.74
N ALA A 365 12.58 1.23 4.84
CA ALA A 365 12.30 2.53 5.43
C ALA A 365 13.36 3.02 6.43
N GLY A 366 14.49 2.31 6.56
CA GLY A 366 15.58 2.70 7.45
C GLY A 366 15.31 2.37 8.92
N ASP A 367 14.76 1.18 9.19
CA ASP A 367 14.53 0.63 10.53
C ASP A 367 13.58 1.46 11.41
N LYS A 368 12.58 2.09 10.79
CA LYS A 368 11.47 2.74 11.50
C LYS A 368 10.30 1.79 11.69
N ASP A 369 9.75 1.77 12.90
CA ASP A 369 8.65 0.89 13.25
C ASP A 369 7.42 1.18 12.38
N ARG A 370 6.85 0.11 11.81
CA ARG A 370 5.58 0.14 11.08
C ARG A 370 4.45 -0.11 12.04
N LEU A 371 3.37 0.65 11.91
CA LEU A 371 2.20 0.60 12.78
C LEU A 371 1.61 -0.80 12.88
N GLY A 372 1.67 -1.61 11.81
CA GLY A 372 1.17 -2.98 11.81
C GLY A 372 2.09 -4.01 12.47
N GLY A 373 3.33 -3.65 12.83
CA GLY A 373 4.33 -4.54 13.41
C GLY A 373 4.80 -4.13 14.82
N ILE A 374 4.15 -3.14 15.44
CA ILE A 374 4.48 -2.73 16.81
C ILE A 374 4.00 -3.76 17.84
N ASP A 375 4.66 -3.78 18.99
CA ASP A 375 4.11 -4.42 20.19
C ASP A 375 3.20 -3.43 20.94
N PRO A 376 1.87 -3.65 20.98
CA PRO A 376 0.93 -2.73 21.62
C PRO A 376 1.03 -2.73 23.16
N ASP A 377 1.67 -3.73 23.77
CA ASP A 377 1.82 -3.84 25.21
C ASP A 377 3.11 -3.19 25.74
N MET A 378 4.03 -2.80 24.85
CA MET A 378 5.28 -2.15 25.19
C MET A 378 5.18 -0.62 25.13
N GLU A 379 5.92 0.06 26.02
CA GLU A 379 6.08 1.52 25.94
C GLU A 379 7.04 1.90 24.81
N PRO A 380 6.81 3.02 24.09
CA PRO A 380 5.81 4.05 24.37
C PRO A 380 4.43 3.81 23.73
N TYR A 381 4.21 2.68 23.05
CA TYR A 381 3.00 2.42 22.26
C TYR A 381 1.77 2.21 23.15
N ARG A 382 1.93 1.44 24.23
CA ARG A 382 0.86 1.14 25.18
C ARG A 382 0.15 2.39 25.68
N SER A 383 0.89 3.37 26.20
CA SER A 383 0.32 4.62 26.72
C SER A 383 -0.24 5.51 25.62
N LYS A 384 0.43 5.59 24.45
CA LYS A 384 -0.03 6.41 23.32
C LYS A 384 -1.36 5.90 22.73
N LEU A 385 -1.49 4.59 22.54
CA LEU A 385 -2.72 3.96 22.03
C LEU A 385 -3.86 4.09 23.05
N SER A 386 -3.55 3.90 24.34
CA SER A 386 -4.55 4.02 25.43
C SER A 386 -5.15 5.43 25.57
N ALA A 387 -4.40 6.46 25.17
CA ALA A 387 -4.83 7.86 25.24
C ALA A 387 -5.67 8.32 24.03
N SER A 388 -5.95 7.42 23.08
CA SER A 388 -6.55 7.75 21.79
C SER A 388 -7.85 6.99 21.54
N ASN A 389 -8.69 7.47 20.61
CA ASN A 389 -9.89 6.77 20.15
C ASN A 389 -9.51 5.68 19.12
N ILE A 390 -8.57 4.83 19.49
CA ILE A 390 -7.99 3.76 18.67
C ILE A 390 -8.15 2.45 19.44
N VAL A 391 -8.75 1.46 18.78
CA VAL A 391 -8.80 0.07 19.21
C VAL A 391 -7.69 -0.69 18.51
N VAL A 392 -6.98 -1.55 19.23
CA VAL A 392 -5.93 -2.40 18.66
C VAL A 392 -6.27 -3.86 18.90
N ILE A 393 -6.12 -4.65 17.85
CA ILE A 393 -6.37 -6.08 17.83
C ILE A 393 -5.09 -6.76 17.35
N ASP A 394 -4.47 -7.54 18.23
CA ASP A 394 -3.25 -8.26 17.94
C ASP A 394 -3.56 -9.65 17.37
N LEU A 395 -3.16 -9.89 16.12
CA LEU A 395 -3.34 -11.13 15.38
C LEU A 395 -2.10 -12.03 15.39
N THR A 396 -1.03 -11.67 16.13
CA THR A 396 0.24 -12.40 16.17
C THR A 396 0.04 -13.89 16.46
N LYS A 397 -0.90 -14.23 17.36
CA LYS A 397 -1.18 -15.62 17.77
C LYS A 397 -2.11 -16.40 16.83
N LEU A 398 -2.66 -15.76 15.81
CA LEU A 398 -3.49 -16.44 14.83
C LEU A 398 -2.64 -17.14 13.79
N ALA A 399 -3.02 -18.38 13.47
CA ALA A 399 -2.44 -19.11 12.35
C ALA A 399 -2.85 -18.45 11.02
N SER A 400 -1.96 -18.54 10.04
CA SER A 400 -2.20 -18.04 8.69
C SER A 400 -1.77 -19.08 7.67
N ASN A 401 -2.51 -19.16 6.56
CA ASN A 401 -2.08 -19.89 5.37
C ASN A 401 -1.22 -19.01 4.44
N ASP A 402 -1.23 -17.69 4.64
CA ASP A 402 -0.34 -16.75 3.96
C ASP A 402 1.10 -16.90 4.50
N PRO A 403 2.09 -17.26 3.65
CA PRO A 403 3.50 -17.38 4.05
C PRO A 403 4.12 -16.13 4.66
N PHE A 404 3.56 -14.94 4.38
CA PHE A 404 4.05 -13.67 4.91
C PHE A 404 3.37 -13.23 6.21
N HIS A 405 2.32 -13.94 6.64
CA HIS A 405 1.50 -13.59 7.80
C HIS A 405 0.86 -12.18 7.71
N HIS A 406 0.76 -11.62 6.49
CA HIS A 406 0.30 -10.26 6.18
C HIS A 406 -1.20 -10.18 5.84
N GLY A 407 -1.78 -11.30 5.41
CA GLY A 407 -3.19 -11.47 5.02
C GLY A 407 -4.14 -11.95 6.12
N LYS A 408 -3.66 -12.13 7.37
CA LYS A 408 -4.43 -12.73 8.49
C LYS A 408 -5.83 -12.14 8.70
N PHE A 409 -6.03 -10.85 8.38
CA PHE A 409 -7.30 -10.16 8.55
C PHE A 409 -8.42 -10.67 7.61
N ALA A 410 -8.05 -11.16 6.42
CA ALA A 410 -8.99 -11.62 5.40
C ALA A 410 -9.02 -13.14 5.27
N ASP A 411 -7.94 -13.83 5.65
CA ASP A 411 -7.83 -15.28 5.53
C ASP A 411 -8.38 -16.02 6.76
N SER A 412 -8.49 -15.36 7.93
CA SER A 412 -9.14 -15.93 9.12
C SER A 412 -10.65 -15.70 9.09
N PRO A 413 -11.48 -16.76 9.04
CA PRO A 413 -12.94 -16.63 9.12
C PRO A 413 -13.41 -15.88 10.36
N GLU A 414 -12.71 -16.03 11.50
CA GLU A 414 -13.00 -15.35 12.75
C GLU A 414 -12.81 -13.85 12.62
N VAL A 415 -11.69 -13.40 12.03
CA VAL A 415 -11.41 -11.97 11.85
C VAL A 415 -12.36 -11.33 10.83
N VAL A 416 -12.66 -12.03 9.73
CA VAL A 416 -13.60 -11.52 8.71
C VAL A 416 -15.01 -11.34 9.28
N ARG A 417 -15.48 -12.30 10.09
CA ARG A 417 -16.76 -12.19 10.80
C ARG A 417 -16.75 -11.05 11.82
N LEU A 418 -15.64 -10.85 12.54
CA LEU A 418 -15.47 -9.73 13.46
C LEU A 418 -15.57 -8.37 12.72
N ILE A 419 -14.94 -8.26 11.55
CA ILE A 419 -15.01 -7.06 10.71
C ILE A 419 -16.48 -6.76 10.33
N GLY A 420 -17.24 -7.75 9.83
CA GLY A 420 -18.64 -7.57 9.47
C GLY A 420 -19.53 -7.23 10.67
N ALA A 421 -19.59 -8.15 11.64
CA ALA A 421 -20.55 -8.09 12.73
C ALA A 421 -20.31 -6.91 13.69
N ARG A 422 -19.04 -6.55 13.93
CA ARG A 422 -18.70 -5.54 14.95
C ARG A 422 -18.28 -4.21 14.35
N LEU A 423 -17.40 -4.21 13.35
CA LEU A 423 -16.81 -2.97 12.85
C LEU A 423 -17.68 -2.28 11.80
N ILE A 424 -18.26 -3.04 10.87
CA ILE A 424 -19.09 -2.46 9.81
C ILE A 424 -20.54 -2.25 10.29
N GLU A 425 -21.10 -3.20 11.04
CA GLU A 425 -22.47 -3.06 11.56
C GLU A 425 -22.57 -2.11 12.77
N GLY A 426 -21.44 -1.76 13.40
CA GLY A 426 -21.37 -0.78 14.49
C GLY A 426 -21.74 -1.34 15.87
N GLN A 427 -21.67 -2.66 16.04
CA GLN A 427 -21.86 -3.27 17.36
C GLN A 427 -20.62 -3.01 18.24
N ALA A 428 -20.85 -2.60 19.49
CA ALA A 428 -19.75 -2.45 20.45
C ALA A 428 -19.01 -3.79 20.61
N ILE A 429 -17.69 -3.77 20.46
CA ILE A 429 -16.83 -4.87 20.87
C ILE A 429 -16.94 -4.91 22.40
N SER A 430 -17.53 -5.94 23.01
CA SER A 430 -17.56 -6.10 24.47
C SER A 430 -16.88 -7.42 24.81
N GLY A 431 -15.91 -7.42 25.73
CA GLY A 431 -15.10 -8.61 26.07
C GLY A 431 -15.89 -9.79 26.66
N LYS A 432 -17.21 -9.67 26.82
CA LYS A 432 -18.10 -10.72 27.35
C LYS A 432 -18.86 -11.53 26.29
N ASP A 433 -18.94 -11.05 25.04
CA ASP A 433 -19.76 -11.68 23.97
C ASP A 433 -18.89 -12.44 22.96
N VAL A 434 -17.76 -12.95 23.43
CA VAL A 434 -16.64 -13.43 22.61
C VAL A 434 -16.64 -14.97 22.65
N SER A 435 -16.87 -15.59 21.48
CA SER A 435 -16.76 -17.04 21.27
C SER A 435 -15.32 -17.53 21.56
N PRO A 436 -15.10 -18.84 21.83
CA PRO A 436 -13.77 -19.35 22.20
C PRO A 436 -12.64 -19.01 21.21
N GLY A 437 -12.93 -18.91 19.90
CA GLY A 437 -11.97 -18.45 18.87
C GLY A 437 -11.72 -16.94 18.91
N GLU A 438 -12.74 -16.14 19.19
CA GLU A 438 -12.58 -14.70 19.39
C GLU A 438 -11.86 -14.37 20.70
N ARG A 439 -11.76 -15.30 21.68
CA ARG A 439 -10.99 -15.09 22.93
C ARG A 439 -9.48 -15.03 22.71
N LEU A 440 -8.98 -15.64 21.64
CA LEU A 440 -7.59 -15.47 21.18
C LEU A 440 -7.34 -14.04 20.66
N ILE A 441 -8.38 -13.41 20.10
CA ILE A 441 -8.37 -12.06 19.51
C ILE A 441 -8.70 -10.99 20.58
N SER A 442 -9.47 -11.33 21.62
CA SER A 442 -10.04 -10.41 22.61
C SER A 442 -9.11 -9.99 23.75
N SER A 443 -7.79 -10.11 23.60
CA SER A 443 -6.88 -9.33 24.46
C SER A 443 -6.94 -7.83 24.15
N ALA A 444 -7.68 -7.45 23.10
CA ALA A 444 -8.00 -6.08 22.71
C ALA A 444 -8.49 -5.22 23.91
N ARG A 445 -7.68 -4.23 24.27
CA ARG A 445 -8.06 -3.19 25.24
C ARG A 445 -9.09 -2.26 24.61
N MET A 446 -10.30 -2.26 25.17
CA MET A 446 -11.21 -1.14 24.99
C MET A 446 -10.80 0.00 25.94
N ASN A 447 -10.43 1.15 25.40
CA ASN A 447 -10.33 2.36 26.21
C ASN A 447 -11.75 2.80 26.60
N ALA A 448 -12.06 2.75 27.89
CA ALA A 448 -13.36 3.10 28.46
C ALA A 448 -13.69 4.62 28.45
N ALA A 449 -13.18 5.39 27.49
CA ALA A 449 -13.38 6.85 27.43
C ALA A 449 -14.61 7.29 26.61
N ALA A 450 -15.25 6.39 25.86
CA ALA A 450 -16.37 6.76 24.96
C ALA A 450 -17.78 6.65 25.56
N THR A 451 -17.92 6.25 26.83
CA THR A 451 -19.25 6.00 27.45
C THR A 451 -19.80 7.18 28.27
N ALA A 452 -19.07 8.30 28.38
CA ALA A 452 -19.49 9.45 29.15
C ALA A 452 -19.88 10.64 28.26
N ARG A 453 -20.99 10.52 27.53
CA ARG A 453 -21.81 11.64 27.02
C ARG A 453 -23.14 11.06 26.54
N LYS A 454 -24.07 10.92 27.49
CA LYS A 454 -25.51 10.86 27.24
C LYS A 454 -26.09 12.22 27.58
#